data_AF-A0A0J9YF96-F1
#
_entry.id   AF-A0A0J9YF96-F1
#
_cell.length_a   1.000
_cell.length_b   1.000
_cell.length_c   1.000
_cell.angle_alpha   90.00
_cell.angle_beta   90.00
_cell.angle_gamma   90.00
#
_symmetry.space_group_name_H-M   'P 1'
#
loop_
_entity.id
_entity.type
_entity.pdbx_description
1 polymer ?
#
loop_
_entity_poly.entity_id
_entity_poly.type
_entity_poly.pdbx_seq_one_letter_code
_entity_poly.pdbx_strand_id
1 'polypeptide(L)'
;MEELWERLREKMNEARNAMYCDCGNKHTRIPVESIRASEARYCKKCKLRHPAKHNDIWAETRFGGFIWIYYACLDGVIYDITQWATCPSNHLKHMKANSHLVQYRLVTTTGPSINKNPSRQTKTG
;
A
#
# COMPACT_ATOMS: atom_id res chain seq x y z
N MET A 1 31.67 -3.91 18.70
CA MET A 1 30.41 -3.62 19.41
C MET A 1 29.48 -2.80 18.53
N GLU A 2 29.97 -1.81 17.79
CA GLU A 2 29.20 -1.03 16.80
C GLU A 2 28.60 -1.88 15.66
N GLU A 3 29.36 -2.83 15.12
CA GLU A 3 28.85 -3.73 14.06
C GLU A 3 27.60 -4.54 14.46
N LEU A 4 27.47 -4.89 15.74
CA LEU A 4 26.30 -5.61 16.24
C LEU A 4 25.06 -4.72 16.29
N TRP A 5 25.24 -3.45 16.68
CA TRP A 5 24.16 -2.46 16.72
C TRP A 5 23.69 -2.08 15.32
N GLU A 6 24.61 -1.91 14.37
CA GLU A 6 24.27 -1.65 12.97
C GLU A 6 23.48 -2.82 12.35
N ARG A 7 23.94 -4.07 12.55
CA ARG A 7 23.20 -5.26 12.09
C ARG A 7 21.81 -5.38 12.73
N LEU A 8 21.66 -5.01 14.00
CA LEU A 8 20.36 -5.02 14.66
C LEU A 8 19.42 -3.96 14.07
N ARG A 9 19.94 -2.75 13.83
CA ARG A 9 19.20 -1.64 13.23
C ARG A 9 18.75 -1.97 11.81
N GLU A 10 19.62 -2.60 11.02
CA GLU A 10 19.33 -3.08 9.68
C GLU A 10 18.20 -4.12 9.72
N LYS A 11 18.31 -5.16 10.55
CA LYS A 11 17.26 -6.17 10.72
C LYS A 11 15.93 -5.59 11.18
N MET A 12 15.94 -4.62 12.10
CA MET A 12 14.72 -3.92 12.51
C MET A 12 14.12 -3.12 11.35
N ASN A 13 14.95 -2.47 10.54
CA ASN A 13 14.50 -1.71 9.39
C ASN A 13 13.92 -2.62 8.31
N GLU A 14 14.54 -3.76 8.04
CA GLU A 14 14.02 -4.80 7.14
C GLU A 14 12.68 -5.34 7.61
N ALA A 15 12.56 -5.70 8.89
CA ALA A 15 11.31 -6.18 9.46
C ALA A 15 10.19 -5.13 9.37
N ARG A 16 10.52 -3.87 9.64
CA ARG A 16 9.59 -2.73 9.51
C ARG A 16 9.23 -2.47 8.06
N ASN A 17 10.13 -2.68 7.10
CA ASN A 17 9.89 -2.37 5.70
C ASN A 17 9.37 -3.58 4.90
N ALA A 18 9.07 -4.69 5.56
CA ALA A 18 8.46 -5.84 4.92
C ALA A 18 6.93 -5.74 4.89
N MET A 19 6.34 -6.09 3.75
CA MET A 19 4.91 -6.34 3.59
C MET A 19 4.68 -7.80 3.21
N TYR A 20 3.74 -8.44 3.88
CA TYR A 20 3.33 -9.81 3.57
C TYR A 20 2.51 -9.84 2.28
N CYS A 21 2.76 -10.85 1.44
CA CYS A 21 2.01 -11.07 0.22
C CYS A 21 1.63 -12.55 0.12
N ASP A 22 0.50 -12.81 -0.53
CA ASP A 22 -0.03 -14.16 -0.77
C ASP A 22 0.85 -14.99 -1.72
N CYS A 23 1.90 -14.42 -2.31
CA CYS A 23 2.93 -15.17 -3.02
C CYS A 23 3.85 -15.98 -2.11
N GLY A 24 3.74 -15.83 -0.78
CA GLY A 24 4.59 -16.48 0.22
C GLY A 24 5.88 -15.72 0.54
N ASN A 25 6.18 -14.65 -0.18
CA ASN A 25 7.36 -13.81 0.05
C ASN A 25 7.00 -12.47 0.71
N LYS A 26 8.01 -11.83 1.29
CA LYS A 26 7.94 -10.45 1.79
C LYS A 26 8.35 -9.49 0.68
N HIS A 27 7.59 -8.42 0.49
CA HIS A 27 7.94 -7.33 -0.41
C HIS A 27 8.37 -6.12 0.38
N THR A 28 9.24 -5.30 -0.19
CA THR A 28 9.74 -4.11 0.49
C THR A 28 8.76 -2.95 0.29
N ARG A 29 8.52 -2.19 1.36
CA ARG A 29 7.92 -0.85 1.31
C ARG A 29 8.99 0.19 1.57
N ILE A 30 8.99 1.27 0.79
CA ILE A 30 10.02 2.31 0.88
C ILE A 30 9.37 3.58 1.43
N PRO A 31 9.85 4.12 2.57
CA PRO A 31 9.28 5.35 3.12
C PRO A 31 9.49 6.53 2.16
N VAL A 32 8.48 7.35 1.99
CA VAL A 32 8.48 8.54 1.14
C VAL A 32 8.44 9.78 2.03
N GLU A 33 9.60 10.27 2.42
CA GLU A 33 9.75 11.37 3.38
C GLU A 33 9.24 12.72 2.84
N SER A 34 9.21 12.89 1.51
CA SER A 34 8.78 14.12 0.86
C SER A 34 7.26 14.34 0.88
N ILE A 35 6.46 13.32 1.22
CA ILE A 35 4.99 13.39 1.18
C ILE A 35 4.44 13.34 2.60
N ARG A 36 3.74 14.41 3.00
CA ARG A 36 2.99 14.44 4.25
C ARG A 36 1.64 13.75 4.10
N ALA A 37 1.20 13.04 5.13
CA ALA A 37 -0.11 12.36 5.13
C ALA A 37 -1.29 13.33 4.89
N SER A 38 -1.19 14.59 5.32
CA SER A 38 -2.21 15.63 5.10
C SER A 38 -2.45 15.98 3.63
N GLU A 39 -1.45 15.75 2.77
CA GLU A 39 -1.46 16.11 1.35
C GLU A 39 -1.00 14.94 0.48
N ALA A 40 -1.33 13.71 0.89
CA ALA A 40 -0.73 12.53 0.28
C ALA A 40 -1.31 12.18 -1.09
N ARG A 41 -2.64 12.21 -1.26
CA ARG A 41 -3.33 11.60 -2.41
C ARG A 41 -3.69 12.62 -3.47
N TYR A 42 -3.02 12.60 -4.62
CA TYR A 42 -3.40 13.45 -5.75
C TYR A 42 -4.74 12.98 -6.36
N CYS A 43 -5.69 13.90 -6.52
CA CYS A 43 -6.96 13.64 -7.19
C CYS A 43 -7.07 14.39 -8.51
N LYS A 44 -7.24 13.65 -9.61
CA LYS A 44 -7.36 14.23 -10.96
C LYS A 44 -8.66 15.03 -11.13
N LYS A 45 -9.74 14.66 -10.42
CA LYS A 45 -11.05 15.34 -10.48
C LYS A 45 -11.02 16.68 -9.74
N CYS A 46 -10.42 16.72 -8.55
CA CYS A 46 -10.36 17.92 -7.71
C CYS A 46 -9.15 18.81 -8.01
N LYS A 47 -8.14 18.29 -8.73
CA LYS A 47 -6.88 18.98 -9.04
C LYS A 47 -6.09 19.42 -7.80
N LEU A 48 -6.25 18.70 -6.70
CA LEU A 48 -5.57 18.96 -5.43
C LEU A 48 -5.19 17.65 -4.73
N ARG A 49 -4.38 17.74 -3.68
CA ARG A 49 -4.00 16.60 -2.85
C ARG A 49 -4.93 16.47 -1.64
N HIS A 50 -5.46 15.28 -1.41
CA HIS A 50 -6.28 14.95 -0.27
C HIS A 50 -5.46 14.24 0.81
N PRO A 51 -5.88 14.31 2.07
CA PRO A 51 -5.26 13.54 3.14
C PRO A 51 -5.43 12.03 2.91
N ALA A 52 -4.43 11.27 3.35
CA ALA A 52 -4.48 9.82 3.51
C ALA A 52 -4.64 9.47 4.98
N LYS A 53 -5.56 8.56 5.28
CA LYS A 53 -5.76 8.00 6.62
C LYS A 53 -4.90 6.75 6.79
N HIS A 54 -4.73 6.33 8.04
CA HIS A 54 -4.05 5.07 8.36
C HIS A 54 -4.66 3.89 7.57
N ASN A 55 -3.78 3.05 7.04
CA ASN A 55 -4.01 1.93 6.15
C ASN A 55 -4.51 2.27 4.73
N ASP A 56 -4.78 3.52 4.38
CA ASP A 56 -5.26 3.84 3.02
C ASP A 56 -4.25 3.44 1.96
N ILE A 57 -4.73 2.78 0.89
CA ILE A 57 -3.96 2.44 -0.30
C ILE A 57 -4.52 3.21 -1.48
N TRP A 58 -3.64 3.80 -2.28
CA TRP A 58 -4.02 4.46 -3.53
C TRP A 58 -2.94 4.32 -4.59
N ALA A 59 -3.29 4.65 -5.83
CA ALA A 59 -2.36 4.72 -6.94
C ALA A 59 -2.36 6.12 -7.54
N GLU A 60 -1.20 6.55 -8.03
CA GLU A 60 -1.02 7.77 -8.82
C GLU A 60 -0.35 7.41 -10.15
N THR A 61 -0.69 8.15 -11.20
CA THR A 61 -0.03 8.00 -12.51
C THR A 61 0.97 9.10 -12.74
N ARG A 62 2.15 8.77 -13.25
CA ARG A 62 3.17 9.71 -13.74
C ARG A 62 3.28 9.65 -15.26
N PHE A 63 3.98 10.64 -15.82
CA PHE A 63 4.22 10.77 -17.27
C PHE A 63 2.93 10.62 -18.09
N GLY A 64 1.87 11.34 -17.72
CA GLY A 64 0.61 11.31 -18.47
C GLY A 64 -0.19 9.99 -18.41
N GLY A 65 0.21 9.00 -17.60
CA GLY A 65 -0.53 7.74 -17.45
C GLY A 65 0.30 6.47 -17.60
N PHE A 66 1.53 6.57 -18.12
CA PHE A 66 2.35 5.40 -18.45
C PHE A 66 2.89 4.67 -17.22
N ILE A 67 3.17 5.39 -16.13
CA ILE A 67 3.76 4.80 -14.93
C ILE A 67 2.78 4.91 -13.78
N TRP A 68 2.42 3.79 -13.20
CA TRP A 68 1.61 3.72 -11.99
C TRP A 68 2.52 3.51 -10.79
N ILE A 69 2.32 4.33 -9.76
CA ILE A 69 3.00 4.19 -8.48
C ILE A 69 1.93 3.98 -7.42
N TYR A 70 2.19 3.03 -6.54
CA TYR A 70 1.25 2.63 -5.50
C TYR A 70 1.79 3.06 -4.14
N TYR A 71 0.90 3.65 -3.35
CA TYR A 71 1.24 4.18 -2.04
C TYR A 71 0.33 3.60 -0.97
N ALA A 72 0.87 3.47 0.23
CA ALA A 72 0.12 3.18 1.44
C ALA A 72 0.48 4.17 2.55
N CYS A 73 -0.51 4.56 3.35
CA CYS A 73 -0.30 5.37 4.55
C CYS A 73 -0.33 4.47 5.79
N LEU A 74 0.76 4.41 6.53
CA LEU A 74 0.89 3.58 7.73
C LEU A 74 1.47 4.43 8.85
N ASP A 75 0.71 4.56 9.93
CA ASP A 75 1.05 5.40 11.10
C ASP A 75 1.45 6.83 10.73
N GLY A 76 0.77 7.40 9.72
CA GLY A 76 1.03 8.76 9.24
C GLY A 76 2.25 8.89 8.33
N VAL A 77 2.98 7.80 8.08
CA VAL A 77 4.10 7.75 7.13
C VAL A 77 3.59 7.18 5.81
N ILE A 78 3.98 7.83 4.70
CA ILE A 78 3.66 7.34 3.36
C ILE A 78 4.77 6.40 2.89
N TYR A 79 4.37 5.25 2.35
CA TYR A 79 5.28 4.29 1.78
C TYR A 79 4.95 4.05 0.31
N ASP A 80 5.97 3.96 -0.53
CA ASP A 80 5.89 3.35 -1.85
C ASP A 80 5.82 1.83 -1.67
N ILE A 81 4.74 1.25 -2.17
CA ILE A 81 4.46 -0.18 -2.12
C ILE A 81 4.34 -0.78 -3.52
N THR A 82 4.88 -0.11 -4.55
CA THR A 82 4.75 -0.51 -5.95
C THR A 82 5.21 -1.94 -6.17
N GLN A 83 6.33 -2.36 -5.56
CA GLN A 83 6.84 -3.74 -5.66
C GLN A 83 5.85 -4.79 -5.12
N TRP A 84 5.14 -4.47 -4.04
CA TRP A 84 4.09 -5.33 -3.49
C TRP A 84 2.81 -5.27 -4.34
N ALA A 85 2.45 -4.07 -4.78
CA ALA A 85 1.26 -3.80 -5.57
C ALA A 85 1.25 -4.54 -6.92
N THR A 86 2.42 -4.61 -7.57
CA THR A 86 2.60 -5.26 -8.88
C THR A 86 2.92 -6.76 -8.77
N CYS A 87 2.98 -7.33 -7.56
CA CYS A 87 3.14 -8.77 -7.41
C CYS A 87 1.97 -9.51 -8.08
N PRO A 88 2.21 -10.56 -8.89
CA PRO A 88 1.15 -11.31 -9.57
C PRO A 88 0.09 -11.91 -8.63
N SER A 89 0.48 -12.24 -7.40
CA SER A 89 -0.42 -12.78 -6.38
C SER A 89 -1.25 -11.70 -5.67
N ASN A 90 -1.00 -10.42 -5.90
CA ASN A 90 -1.74 -9.36 -5.24
C ASN A 90 -3.12 -9.14 -5.89
N HIS A 91 -4.06 -8.59 -5.13
CA HIS A 91 -5.49 -8.54 -5.47
C HIS A 91 -6.05 -7.12 -5.69
N LEU A 92 -5.20 -6.14 -6.05
CA LEU A 92 -5.60 -4.76 -6.38
C LEU A 92 -6.25 -4.61 -7.77
N LYS A 93 -7.12 -5.56 -8.16
CA LYS A 93 -7.64 -5.73 -9.54
C LYS A 93 -8.44 -4.54 -10.07
N HIS A 94 -9.08 -3.76 -9.21
CA HIS A 94 -9.97 -2.66 -9.61
C HIS A 94 -9.46 -1.30 -9.14
N MET A 95 -8.15 -1.19 -8.88
CA MET A 95 -7.53 0.08 -8.50
C MET A 95 -7.65 1.11 -9.62
N LYS A 96 -8.08 2.32 -9.28
CA LYS A 96 -8.11 3.48 -10.17
C LYS A 96 -7.13 4.52 -9.66
N ALA A 97 -6.16 4.88 -10.49
CA ALA A 97 -5.21 5.92 -10.16
C ALA A 97 -5.88 7.31 -10.08
N ASN A 98 -5.35 8.16 -9.20
CA ASN A 98 -5.75 9.55 -8.99
C ASN A 98 -7.24 9.73 -8.67
N SER A 99 -7.85 8.73 -8.03
CA SER A 99 -9.25 8.73 -7.59
C SER A 99 -9.45 9.64 -6.38
N HIS A 100 -10.60 10.30 -6.32
CA HIS A 100 -11.01 11.06 -5.13
C HIS A 100 -11.21 10.14 -3.91
N LEU A 101 -11.86 9.00 -4.13
CA LEU A 101 -12.15 8.02 -3.08
C LEU A 101 -11.02 7.00 -2.94
N VAL A 102 -10.74 6.62 -1.69
CA VAL A 102 -9.88 5.49 -1.35
C VAL A 102 -10.65 4.21 -1.64
N GLN A 103 -10.05 3.33 -2.44
CA GLN A 103 -10.69 2.07 -2.85
C GLN A 103 -10.23 0.87 -2.01
N TYR A 104 -9.00 0.92 -1.49
CA TYR A 104 -8.39 -0.18 -0.76
C TYR A 104 -7.78 0.32 0.54
N ARG A 105 -7.82 -0.54 1.56
CA ARG A 105 -7.21 -0.29 2.86
C ARG A 105 -6.51 -1.57 3.32
N LEU A 106 -5.29 -1.45 3.85
CA LEU A 106 -4.58 -2.56 4.48
C LEU A 106 -5.39 -3.07 5.68
N VAL A 107 -5.57 -4.37 5.76
CA VAL A 107 -6.20 -5.03 6.90
C VAL A 107 -5.08 -5.59 7.76
N THR A 108 -4.86 -4.99 8.92
CA THR A 108 -3.93 -5.53 9.92
C THR A 108 -4.59 -6.72 10.60
N THR A 109 -4.19 -7.94 10.26
CA THR A 109 -4.64 -9.16 10.94
C THR A 109 -3.91 -9.30 12.28
N THR A 110 -4.29 -8.50 13.27
CA THR A 110 -4.01 -8.78 14.69
C THR A 110 -5.19 -9.49 15.37
N GLY A 111 -6.16 -9.99 14.60
CA GLY A 111 -7.25 -10.86 15.04
C GLY A 111 -7.40 -12.09 14.14
N PRO A 112 -8.14 -13.14 14.58
CA PRO A 112 -8.17 -14.44 13.92
C PRO A 112 -8.56 -14.29 12.45
N SER A 113 -7.81 -14.97 11.58
CA SER A 113 -7.98 -15.01 10.14
C SER A 113 -9.40 -15.45 9.76
N ILE A 114 -10.31 -14.48 9.52
CA ILE A 114 -11.56 -14.78 8.83
C ILE A 114 -11.22 -14.90 7.35
N ASN A 115 -11.05 -16.15 6.93
CA ASN A 115 -10.90 -16.58 5.56
C ASN A 115 -12.16 -16.20 4.77
N LYS A 116 -12.21 -15.00 4.20
CA LYS A 116 -13.32 -14.56 3.33
C LYS A 116 -13.06 -15.05 1.93
N ASN A 117 -13.45 -16.30 1.68
CA ASN A 117 -13.68 -16.82 0.35
C ASN A 117 -14.83 -16.01 -0.29
N PRO A 118 -14.65 -15.28 -1.40
CA PRO A 118 -15.77 -14.60 -2.04
C PRO A 118 -16.58 -15.66 -2.80
N SER A 119 -17.64 -16.17 -2.15
CA SER A 119 -18.63 -17.00 -2.81
C SER A 119 -19.33 -16.18 -3.90
N ARG A 120 -19.19 -16.68 -5.12
CA ARG A 120 -19.94 -16.33 -6.34
C ARG A 120 -21.44 -16.17 -5.98
N GLN A 121 -21.96 -14.93 -6.02
CA GLN A 121 -23.40 -14.73 -6.13
C GLN A 121 -23.79 -14.89 -7.60
N THR A 122 -24.20 -16.09 -7.97
CA THR A 122 -25.05 -16.34 -9.13
C THR A 122 -26.41 -15.70 -8.88
N LYS A 123 -26.75 -14.69 -9.67
CA LYS A 123 -28.13 -14.23 -9.86
C LYS A 123 -28.83 -15.21 -10.79
N THR A 124 -29.94 -15.79 -10.35
CA THR A 124 -30.91 -16.50 -11.19
C THR A 124 -32.30 -16.22 -10.67
N GLY A 125 -33.23 -15.86 -11.56
CA GLY A 125 -34.67 -15.79 -11.32
C GLY A 125 -35.17 -14.37 -11.18
#